data_AF-A0A820R208-F1
#
_entry.id   AF-A0A820R208-F1
#
_cell.length_a   1.000
_cell.length_b   1.000
_cell.length_c   1.000
_cell.angle_alpha   90.00
_cell.angle_beta   90.00
_cell.angle_gamma   90.00
#
_symmetry.space_group_name_H-M   'P 1'
#
loop_
_entity.id
_entity.type
_entity.pdbx_description
1 polymer ?
#
loop_
_entity_poly.entity_id
_entity_poly.type
_entity_poly.pdbx_seq_one_letter_code
_entity_poly.pdbx_strand_id
1 'polypeptide(L)'
;MTTAASSSLYEKQPPSTVISFIQSQKGKPLLVLDKYLFKLNKPTTTKKYWICTLIECSAKIHTNINDHFIKMIGEHCHPAESERIDVREFRKNVKHRAINETTLIPRIYDEECAKAMLSTLSIAILPSEREINKQIVLLDA
;
A
#
# COMPACT_ATOMS: atom_id res chain seq x y z
N MET A 1 -24.19 -24.45 37.39
CA MET A 1 -24.52 -23.26 36.59
C MET A 1 -23.74 -22.08 37.14
N THR A 2 -22.58 -21.77 36.57
CA THR A 2 -21.97 -20.42 36.68
C THR A 2 -20.95 -20.27 35.54
N THR A 3 -21.30 -19.39 34.62
CA THR A 3 -20.52 -18.86 33.51
C THR A 3 -19.37 -17.98 34.02
N ALA A 4 -18.20 -18.05 33.38
CA ALA A 4 -17.21 -16.98 33.42
C ALA A 4 -16.71 -16.76 31.99
N ALA A 5 -16.81 -15.50 31.59
CA ALA A 5 -16.77 -15.02 30.23
C ALA A 5 -15.36 -15.06 29.62
N SER A 6 -15.35 -15.39 28.34
CA SER A 6 -14.30 -15.06 27.38
C SER A 6 -13.94 -13.58 27.48
N SER A 7 -12.67 -13.28 27.73
CA SER A 7 -12.12 -11.94 27.56
C SER A 7 -10.86 -12.07 26.72
N SER A 8 -11.05 -12.09 25.40
CA SER A 8 -9.98 -11.92 24.44
C SER A 8 -9.41 -10.52 24.60
N LEU A 9 -8.29 -10.42 25.31
CA LEU A 9 -7.45 -9.22 25.36
C LEU A 9 -6.84 -9.04 23.96
N TYR A 10 -7.46 -8.19 23.15
CA TYR A 10 -6.75 -7.61 22.01
C TYR A 10 -5.73 -6.62 22.59
N GLU A 11 -4.49 -7.06 22.63
CA GLU A 11 -3.37 -6.26 23.09
C GLU A 11 -3.18 -5.12 22.08
N LYS A 12 -3.47 -3.88 22.48
CA LYS A 12 -3.31 -2.69 21.63
C LYS A 12 -1.82 -2.54 21.29
N GLN A 13 -1.42 -3.02 20.10
CA GLN A 13 -0.08 -2.73 19.57
C GLN A 13 0.16 -1.21 19.54
N PRO A 14 1.38 -0.76 19.88
CA PRO A 14 1.71 0.66 19.79
C PRO A 14 1.50 1.14 18.34
N PRO A 15 1.01 2.37 18.13
CA PRO A 15 0.81 2.90 16.78
C PRO A 15 2.16 2.90 16.06
N SER A 16 2.23 2.26 14.89
CA SER A 16 3.48 2.26 14.14
C SER A 16 3.80 3.68 13.67
N THR A 17 5.09 3.98 13.56
CA THR A 17 5.59 5.27 13.05
C THR A 17 6.33 5.12 11.73
N VAL A 18 6.38 3.90 11.20
CA VAL A 18 7.06 3.56 9.95
C VAL A 18 6.12 3.85 8.80
N ILE A 19 6.41 4.92 8.07
CA ILE A 19 5.71 5.25 6.84
C ILE A 19 6.49 4.74 5.62
N SER A 20 5.78 4.34 4.58
CA SER A 20 6.36 4.09 3.26
C SER A 20 5.53 4.78 2.17
N PHE A 21 6.02 4.76 0.93
CA PHE A 21 5.34 5.41 -0.19
C PHE A 21 5.17 4.47 -1.37
N ILE A 22 3.98 4.48 -1.94
CA ILE A 22 3.67 3.78 -3.19
C ILE A 22 3.02 4.75 -4.17
N GLN A 23 3.08 4.45 -5.46
CA GLN A 23 2.52 5.33 -6.49
C GLN A 23 1.07 4.99 -6.78
N SER A 24 0.22 6.00 -6.91
CA SER A 24 -1.12 5.88 -7.52
C SER A 24 -1.04 5.48 -8.99
N GLN A 25 -2.16 4.99 -9.54
CA GLN A 25 -2.25 4.70 -10.98
C GLN A 25 -1.93 5.93 -11.85
N LYS A 26 -2.13 7.15 -11.30
CA LYS A 26 -1.79 8.43 -11.96
C LYS A 26 -0.39 8.94 -11.58
N GLY A 27 0.48 8.11 -11.03
CA GLY A 27 1.87 8.45 -10.66
C GLY A 27 2.04 9.30 -9.38
N LYS A 28 0.96 9.84 -8.79
CA LYS A 28 1.04 10.61 -7.54
C LYS A 28 1.39 9.71 -6.34
N PRO A 29 2.22 10.18 -5.38
CA PRO A 29 2.56 9.39 -4.19
C PRO A 29 1.36 9.21 -3.26
N LEU A 30 1.24 8.01 -2.71
CA LEU A 30 0.40 7.67 -1.57
C LEU A 30 1.30 7.27 -0.41
N LEU A 31 0.97 7.77 0.78
CA LEU A 31 1.61 7.38 2.03
C LEU A 31 0.95 6.11 2.55
N VAL A 32 1.75 5.17 3.01
CA VAL A 32 1.33 3.93 3.68
C VAL A 32 1.72 4.03 5.16
N LEU A 33 0.77 3.80 6.05
CA LEU A 33 1.00 3.60 7.48
C LEU A 33 0.02 2.54 7.98
N ASP A 34 0.50 1.55 8.73
CA ASP A 34 -0.36 0.46 9.26
C ASP A 34 -1.26 -0.20 8.20
N LYS A 35 -0.74 -0.36 6.97
CA LYS A 35 -1.46 -0.92 5.83
C LYS A 35 -2.70 -0.10 5.39
N TYR A 36 -2.77 1.16 5.80
CA TYR A 36 -3.73 2.14 5.29
C TYR A 36 -3.07 3.08 4.29
N LEU A 37 -3.86 3.55 3.31
CA LEU A 37 -3.41 4.47 2.27
C LEU A 37 -3.91 5.87 2.50
N PHE A 38 -3.00 6.84 2.30
CA PHE A 38 -3.29 8.25 2.41
C PHE A 38 -2.83 8.99 1.16
N LYS A 39 -3.68 9.88 0.65
CA LYS A 39 -3.36 10.81 -0.44
C LYS A 39 -2.95 12.17 0.13
N LEU A 40 -2.01 12.83 -0.55
CA LEU A 40 -1.64 14.19 -0.20
C LEU A 40 -2.84 15.12 -0.41
N ASN A 41 -3.25 15.83 0.63
CA ASN A 41 -4.31 16.83 0.57
C ASN A 41 -3.73 18.22 0.35
N LYS A 42 -2.78 18.61 1.20
CA LYS A 42 -2.14 19.93 1.13
C LYS A 42 -0.68 19.85 1.61
N PRO A 43 0.29 20.31 0.82
CA PRO A 43 1.61 20.65 1.33
C PRO A 43 1.63 22.08 1.89
N THR A 44 2.42 22.31 2.93
CA THR A 44 2.83 23.63 3.43
C THR A 44 4.35 23.72 3.47
N THR A 45 4.88 24.88 3.82
CA THR A 45 6.33 25.11 3.96
C THR A 45 6.99 24.24 5.03
N THR A 46 6.23 23.72 5.99
CA THR A 46 6.75 22.95 7.13
C THR A 46 6.19 21.53 7.24
N LYS A 47 5.01 21.27 6.66
CA LYS A 47 4.29 20.01 6.85
C LYS A 47 3.57 19.56 5.59
N LYS A 48 3.34 18.26 5.48
CA LYS A 48 2.44 17.65 4.50
C LYS A 48 1.24 17.06 5.23
N TYR A 49 0.05 17.38 4.73
CA TYR A 49 -1.22 16.91 5.27
C TYR A 49 -1.76 15.83 4.35
N TRP A 50 -1.95 14.65 4.90
CA TRP A 50 -2.42 13.45 4.21
C TRP A 50 -3.79 13.07 4.75
N ILE A 51 -4.68 12.67 3.86
CA ILE A 51 -6.03 12.19 4.19
C ILE A 51 -6.19 10.78 3.68
N CYS A 52 -7.00 9.96 4.35
CA CYS A 52 -7.30 8.62 3.87
C CYS A 52 -7.81 8.66 2.41
N THR A 53 -7.49 7.60 1.67
CA THR A 53 -7.97 7.42 0.29
C THR A 53 -9.49 7.24 0.23
N LEU A 54 -10.10 6.62 1.25
CA LEU A 54 -11.54 6.41 1.35
C LEU A 54 -12.26 7.69 1.79
N ILE A 55 -13.26 8.12 1.02
CA ILE A 55 -13.94 9.42 1.19
C ILE A 55 -14.67 9.52 2.54
N GLU A 56 -15.29 8.43 2.98
CA GLU A 56 -16.05 8.37 4.24
C GLU A 56 -15.14 8.26 5.48
N CYS A 57 -13.82 8.10 5.29
CA CYS A 57 -12.87 7.98 6.37
C CYS A 57 -12.29 9.33 6.78
N SER A 58 -12.38 9.65 8.07
CA SER A 58 -11.87 10.90 8.65
C SER A 58 -10.39 10.86 9.05
N ALA A 59 -9.71 9.72 8.89
CA ALA A 59 -8.32 9.53 9.31
C ALA A 59 -7.35 10.40 8.50
N LYS A 60 -6.41 11.02 9.20
CA LYS A 60 -5.44 11.98 8.64
C LYS A 60 -4.06 11.73 9.22
N ILE A 61 -3.03 11.98 8.42
CA ILE A 61 -1.63 11.92 8.85
C ILE A 61 -0.94 13.23 8.53
N HIS A 62 -0.09 13.68 9.44
CA HIS A 62 0.81 14.80 9.21
C HIS A 62 2.24 14.27 9.14
N THR A 63 2.96 14.65 8.09
CA THR A 63 4.42 14.47 8.00
C THR A 63 5.11 15.82 7.93
N ASN A 64 6.41 15.88 8.22
CA ASN A 64 7.21 17.06 7.89
C ASN A 64 7.49 17.09 6.37
N ILE A 65 8.18 18.13 5.90
CA ILE A 65 8.58 18.22 4.48
C ILE A 65 9.49 17.07 4.02
N ASN A 66 10.27 16.49 4.95
CA ASN A 66 11.20 15.39 4.72
C ASN A 66 10.56 14.00 4.91
N ASP A 67 9.23 13.91 4.92
CA ASP A 67 8.51 12.63 5.06
C ASP A 67 8.78 11.88 6.38
N HIS A 68 9.03 12.60 7.47
CA HIS A 68 9.00 12.00 8.79
C HIS A 68 7.59 12.11 9.38
N PHE A 69 7.11 11.00 9.95
CA PHE A 69 5.83 10.96 10.65
C PHE A 69 5.83 11.95 11.82
N ILE A 70 4.77 12.77 11.91
CA ILE A 70 4.54 13.68 13.04
C ILE A 70 3.42 13.14 13.91
N LYS A 71 2.23 12.89 13.33
CA LYS A 71 1.07 12.37 14.05
C LYS A 71 -0.02 11.85 13.11
N MET A 72 -0.88 11.00 13.68
CA MET A 72 -2.16 10.57 13.13
C MET A 72 -3.31 11.29 13.86
N ILE A 73 -4.41 11.55 13.16
CA ILE A 73 -5.63 12.17 13.69
C ILE A 73 -6.84 11.38 13.19
N GLY A 74 -7.78 11.08 14.09
CA GLY A 74 -8.98 10.31 13.78
C GLY A 74 -8.70 8.82 13.70
N GLU A 75 -9.77 8.03 13.58
CA GLU A 75 -9.72 6.58 13.47
C GLU A 75 -10.25 6.13 12.11
N HIS A 76 -9.80 4.95 11.66
CA HIS A 76 -10.30 4.32 10.45
C HIS A 76 -11.65 3.65 10.70
N CYS A 77 -12.60 3.87 9.81
CA CYS A 77 -13.92 3.22 9.80
C CYS A 77 -13.99 2.03 8.84
N HIS A 78 -12.84 1.54 8.37
CA HIS A 78 -12.74 0.48 7.38
C HIS A 78 -11.50 -0.39 7.67
N PRO A 79 -11.47 -1.65 7.19
CA PRO A 79 -10.29 -2.49 7.31
C PRO A 79 -9.11 -1.92 6.52
N ALA A 80 -7.92 -2.33 6.90
CA ALA A 80 -6.69 -2.03 6.16
C ALA A 80 -6.75 -2.59 4.73
N GLU A 81 -5.96 -2.01 3.83
CA GLU A 81 -5.93 -2.35 2.40
C GLU A 81 -4.67 -3.14 2.04
N SER A 82 -4.25 -4.05 2.92
CA SER A 82 -3.00 -4.83 2.80
C SER A 82 -2.83 -5.46 1.42
N GLU A 83 -3.86 -6.13 0.92
CA GLU A 83 -3.82 -6.84 -0.36
C GLU A 83 -3.66 -5.87 -1.53
N ARG A 84 -4.28 -4.68 -1.46
CA ARG A 84 -4.15 -3.66 -2.52
C ARG A 84 -2.76 -3.04 -2.54
N ILE A 85 -2.14 -2.89 -1.37
CA ILE A 85 -0.76 -2.41 -1.22
C ILE A 85 0.18 -3.43 -1.83
N ASP A 86 0.04 -4.70 -1.43
CA ASP A 86 0.85 -5.81 -1.92
C ASP A 86 0.82 -5.91 -3.45
N VAL A 87 -0.37 -5.93 -4.05
CA VAL A 87 -0.54 -6.02 -5.51
C VAL A 87 0.09 -4.83 -6.21
N ARG A 88 0.06 -3.64 -5.59
CA ARG A 88 0.64 -2.44 -6.17
C ARG A 88 2.17 -2.47 -6.09
N GLU A 89 2.74 -2.92 -4.98
CA GLU A 89 4.18 -3.14 -4.84
C GLU A 89 4.66 -4.18 -5.87
N PHE A 90 3.93 -5.30 -5.99
CA PHE A 90 4.19 -6.33 -6.99
C PHE A 90 4.20 -5.76 -8.41
N ARG A 91 3.16 -5.04 -8.81
CA ARG A 91 3.08 -4.40 -10.14
C ARG A 91 4.24 -3.45 -10.39
N LYS A 92 4.62 -2.65 -9.38
CA LYS A 92 5.74 -1.71 -9.46
C LYS A 92 7.04 -2.47 -9.72
N ASN A 93 7.29 -3.55 -8.99
CA ASN A 93 8.51 -4.34 -9.14
C ASN A 93 8.59 -5.02 -10.51
N VAL A 94 7.51 -5.68 -10.95
CA VAL A 94 7.48 -6.34 -12.26
C VAL A 94 7.71 -5.32 -13.39
N LYS A 95 7.03 -4.16 -13.36
CA LYS A 95 7.23 -3.09 -14.35
C LYS A 95 8.65 -2.52 -14.31
N HIS A 96 9.18 -2.28 -13.11
CA HIS A 96 10.54 -1.78 -12.95
C HIS A 96 11.55 -2.75 -13.57
N ARG A 97 11.46 -4.04 -13.25
CA ARG A 97 12.36 -5.06 -13.81
C ARG A 97 12.18 -5.20 -15.32
N ALA A 98 10.96 -5.20 -15.83
CA ALA A 98 10.70 -5.32 -17.27
C ALA A 98 11.30 -4.18 -18.11
N ILE A 99 11.41 -2.97 -17.54
CA ILE A 99 12.04 -1.82 -18.21
C ILE A 99 13.57 -1.85 -18.09
N ASN A 100 14.10 -2.37 -16.98
CA ASN A 100 15.53 -2.26 -16.65
C ASN A 100 16.34 -3.55 -16.91
N GLU A 101 15.68 -4.66 -17.23
CA GLU A 101 16.30 -5.96 -17.48
C GLU A 101 15.94 -6.49 -18.87
N THR A 102 16.79 -7.37 -19.41
CA THR A 102 16.51 -8.11 -20.66
C THR A 102 15.73 -9.40 -20.43
N THR A 103 15.44 -9.74 -19.17
CA THR A 103 14.67 -10.91 -18.77
C THR A 103 13.25 -10.83 -19.35
N LEU A 104 12.74 -11.94 -19.87
CA LEU A 104 11.37 -12.00 -20.40
C LEU A 104 10.34 -11.72 -19.30
N ILE A 105 9.31 -10.92 -19.61
CA ILE A 105 8.23 -10.56 -18.67
C ILE A 105 7.58 -11.77 -17.96
N PRO A 106 7.27 -12.90 -18.62
CA PRO A 106 6.74 -14.08 -17.94
C PRO A 106 7.66 -14.58 -16.83
N ARG A 107 8.97 -14.59 -17.08
CA ARG A 107 9.97 -15.03 -16.11
C ARG A 107 10.10 -14.05 -14.94
N ILE A 108 10.08 -12.74 -15.22
CA ILE A 108 10.04 -11.70 -14.17
C ILE A 108 8.80 -11.89 -13.29
N TYR A 109 7.64 -12.16 -13.89
CA TYR A 109 6.39 -12.37 -13.18
C TYR A 109 6.47 -13.55 -12.21
N ASP A 110 6.97 -14.70 -12.66
CA ASP A 110 7.09 -15.92 -11.85
C ASP A 110 8.08 -15.72 -10.68
N GLU A 111 9.23 -15.10 -10.96
CA GLU A 111 10.24 -14.79 -9.95
C GLU A 111 9.73 -13.80 -8.89
N GLU A 112 9.02 -12.75 -9.29
CA GLU A 112 8.40 -11.81 -8.34
C GLU A 112 7.27 -12.46 -7.54
N CYS A 113 6.51 -13.39 -8.14
CA CYS A 113 5.49 -14.15 -7.41
C CYS A 113 6.12 -15.00 -6.31
N ALA A 114 7.22 -15.69 -6.63
CA ALA A 114 7.95 -16.52 -5.66
C ALA A 114 8.60 -15.67 -4.55
N LYS A 115 9.09 -14.47 -4.89
CA LYS A 115 9.77 -13.56 -3.94
C LYS A 115 8.83 -12.83 -3.00
N ALA A 116 7.64 -12.44 -3.46
CA ALA A 116 6.80 -11.48 -2.76
C ALA A 116 6.12 -12.03 -1.48
N MET A 117 6.19 -13.35 -1.22
CA MET A 117 5.60 -14.01 -0.03
C MET A 117 4.18 -13.51 0.28
N LEU A 118 3.35 -13.39 -0.77
CA LEU A 118 2.04 -12.77 -0.70
C LEU A 118 1.02 -13.64 0.02
N SER A 119 0.06 -13.00 0.69
CA SER A 119 -1.08 -13.71 1.27
C SER A 119 -1.94 -14.35 0.16
N THR A 120 -2.71 -15.39 0.50
CA THR A 120 -3.64 -16.03 -0.45
C THR A 120 -4.65 -15.02 -1.03
N LEU A 121 -5.08 -14.04 -0.23
CA LEU A 121 -5.99 -12.99 -0.69
C LEU A 121 -5.30 -12.04 -1.66
N SER A 122 -4.06 -11.63 -1.37
CA SER A 122 -3.24 -10.81 -2.27
C SER A 122 -3.00 -11.53 -3.61
N ILE A 123 -2.69 -12.83 -3.58
CA ILE A 123 -2.50 -13.68 -4.78
C ILE A 123 -3.78 -13.73 -5.63
N ALA A 124 -4.94 -13.90 -5.01
CA ALA A 124 -6.22 -14.01 -5.71
C ALA A 124 -6.59 -12.76 -6.52
N ILE A 125 -6.05 -11.59 -6.16
CA ILE A 125 -6.32 -10.31 -6.85
C ILE A 125 -5.10 -9.79 -7.64
N LEU A 126 -4.05 -10.60 -7.79
CA LEU A 126 -2.92 -10.24 -8.64
C LEU A 126 -3.39 -10.09 -10.10
N PRO A 127 -2.84 -9.11 -10.85
CA PRO A 127 -3.07 -9.04 -12.28
C PRO A 127 -2.46 -10.27 -12.97
N SER A 128 -3.09 -10.75 -14.05
CA SER A 128 -2.45 -11.77 -14.88
C SER A 128 -1.19 -11.24 -15.55
N GLU A 129 -0.29 -12.14 -15.94
CA GLU A 129 0.90 -11.83 -16.73
C GLU A 129 0.55 -11.02 -17.99
N ARG A 130 -0.51 -11.43 -18.70
CA ARG A 130 -1.00 -10.73 -19.91
C ARG A 130 -1.44 -9.29 -19.61
N GLU A 131 -2.12 -9.09 -18.48
CA GLU A 131 -2.58 -7.77 -18.05
C GLU A 131 -1.41 -6.84 -17.71
N ILE A 132 -0.36 -7.37 -17.07
CA ILE A 132 0.87 -6.62 -16.83
C ILE A 132 1.57 -6.27 -18.13
N ASN A 133 1.72 -7.24 -19.03
CA ASN A 133 2.42 -7.04 -20.30
C ASN A 133 1.75 -5.93 -21.13
N LYS A 134 0.42 -5.94 -21.23
CA LYS A 134 -0.35 -4.87 -21.90
C LYS A 134 -0.06 -3.49 -21.30
N GLN A 135 0.10 -3.39 -19.99
CA GLN A 135 0.39 -2.12 -19.32
C GLN A 135 1.83 -1.64 -19.50
N ILE A 136 2.79 -2.53 -19.77
CA ILE A 136 4.19 -2.18 -20.03
C ILE A 136 4.32 -1.66 -21.47
N VAL A 137 3.74 -2.37 -22.44
CA VAL A 137 3.77 -1.97 -23.85
C VAL A 137 3.16 -0.58 -24.07
N LEU A 138 2.18 -0.17 -23.27
CA LEU A 138 1.57 1.17 -23.33
C LEU A 138 2.43 2.29 -22.71
N LEU A 139 3.51 1.97 -21.99
CA LEU A 139 4.45 2.95 -21.44
C LEU A 139 5.58 3.29 -22.42
N ASP A 140 5.80 2.45 -23.42
CA ASP A 140 6.84 2.60 -24.46
C ASP A 140 6.30 3.22 -25.79
N ALA A 141 5.01 3.57 -25.83
CA ALA A 141 4.30 4.15 -26.98
C ALA A 141 3.95 5.63 -26.76
#